data_AF-K1RU53-F1
#
_entry.id   AF-K1RU53-F1
#
_cell.length_a   1.000
_cell.length_b   1.000
_cell.length_c   1.000
_cell.angle_alpha   90.00
_cell.angle_beta   90.00
_cell.angle_gamma   90.00
#
_symmetry.space_group_name_H-M   'P 1'
#
loop_
_entity.id
_entity.type
_entity.pdbx_description
1 polymer ?
#
loop_
_entity_poly.entity_id
_entity_poly.type
_entity_poly.pdbx_seq_one_letter_code
_entity_poly.pdbx_strand_id
1 'polypeptide(L)' 'MDYVELNVRVTDPELAEILTAELAELPYESFQTEGEVLKAYIPRERLADCMQQTD' A
#
# COMPACT_ATOMS: atom_id res chain seq x y z
N MET A 1 3.47 14.20 10.39
CA MET A 1 3.15 12.77 10.33
C MET A 1 3.83 12.24 9.09
N ASP A 2 4.85 11.40 9.28
CA ASP A 2 5.64 10.84 8.19
C ASP A 2 4.92 9.64 7.59
N TYR A 3 4.22 9.88 6.50
CA TYR A 3 3.58 8.83 5.70
C TYR A 3 4.49 8.45 4.54
N VAL A 4 4.56 7.15 4.27
CA VAL A 4 5.21 6.60 3.09
C VAL A 4 4.12 6.23 2.10
N GLU A 5 4.25 6.74 0.88
CA GLU A 5 3.42 6.35 -0.24
C GLU A 5 4.06 5.18 -0.99
N LEU A 6 3.27 4.14 -1.23
CA LEU A 6 3.61 3.05 -2.13
C LEU A 6 2.82 3.26 -3.43
N ASN A 7 3.54 3.45 -4.53
CA ASN A 7 2.94 3.59 -5.85
C ASN A 7 3.12 2.26 -6.60
N VAL A 8 2.02 1.54 -6.82
CA VAL A 8 2.01 0.29 -7.57
C VAL A 8 1.30 0.52 -8.89
N ARG A 9 1.96 0.24 -10.01
CA ARG A 9 1.31 0.34 -11.32
C ARG A 9 0.44 -0.89 -11.55
N VAL A 10 -0.86 -0.66 -11.70
CA VAL A 10 -1.85 -1.69 -11.93
C VAL A 10 -2.65 -1.34 -13.19
N THR A 11 -2.42 -2.10 -14.26
CA THR A 11 -3.10 -1.92 -15.55
C THR A 11 -4.47 -2.61 -15.59
N ASP A 12 -4.72 -3.56 -14.68
CA ASP A 12 -5.98 -4.29 -14.60
C ASP A 12 -6.76 -3.85 -13.35
N PRO A 13 -8.00 -3.35 -13.50
CA PRO A 13 -8.82 -2.96 -12.35
C PRO A 13 -9.08 -4.11 -11.38
N GLU A 14 -9.19 -5.36 -11.84
CA GLU A 14 -9.41 -6.53 -10.98
C GLU A 14 -8.19 -6.77 -10.08
N LEU A 15 -6.97 -6.65 -10.64
CA LEU A 15 -5.74 -6.73 -9.86
C LEU A 15 -5.64 -5.59 -8.85
N ALA A 16 -6.21 -4.42 -9.14
CA ALA A 16 -6.17 -3.27 -8.22
C ALA A 16 -7.00 -3.55 -6.98
N GLU A 17 -8.15 -4.21 -7.13
CA GLU A 17 -8.98 -4.65 -6.01
C GLU A 17 -8.28 -5.74 -5.18
N ILE A 18 -7.65 -6.73 -5.84
CA ILE A 18 -6.88 -7.78 -5.15
C ILE A 18 -5.73 -7.16 -4.36
N LEU A 19 -4.93 -6.29 -4.98
CA LEU A 19 -3.83 -5.60 -4.31
C LEU A 19 -4.33 -4.74 -3.16
N THR A 20 -5.46 -4.05 -3.32
CA THR A 20 -6.05 -3.26 -2.24
C THR A 20 -6.44 -4.15 -1.07
N ALA A 21 -7.00 -5.34 -1.31
CA ALA A 21 -7.34 -6.29 -0.26
C ALA A 21 -6.08 -6.79 0.48
N GLU A 22 -5.05 -7.20 -0.25
CA GLU A 22 -3.77 -7.65 0.34
C GLU A 22 -3.10 -6.53 1.15
N LEU A 23 -3.08 -5.30 0.61
CA LEU A 23 -2.52 -4.15 1.30
C LEU A 23 -3.36 -3.72 2.51
N ALA A 24 -4.67 -4.01 2.52
CA ALA A 24 -5.54 -3.75 3.66
C ALA A 24 -5.30 -4.74 4.82
N GLU A 25 -4.72 -5.92 4.54
CA GLU A 25 -4.22 -6.82 5.59
C GLU A 25 -2.88 -6.33 6.19
N LEU A 26 -2.18 -5.45 5.47
CA LEU A 26 -0.98 -4.76 5.92
C LEU A 26 -1.35 -3.45 6.66
N PRO A 27 -0.42 -2.81 7.40
CA PRO A 27 -0.73 -1.64 8.20
C PRO A 27 -0.83 -0.33 7.40
N TYR A 28 -1.35 -0.38 6.17
CA TYR A 28 -1.68 0.79 5.37
C TYR A 28 -2.99 1.40 5.86
N GLU A 29 -3.04 2.72 5.97
CA GLU A 29 -4.22 3.46 6.46
C GLU A 29 -5.12 3.94 5.32
N SER A 30 -4.59 4.09 4.11
CA SER A 30 -5.35 4.65 2.99
C SER A 30 -4.90 4.14 1.64
N PHE A 31 -5.85 4.05 0.70
CA PHE A 31 -5.65 3.60 -0.68
C PHE A 31 -6.32 4.58 -1.64
N GLN A 32 -5.63 4.95 -2.70
CA GLN A 32 -6.12 5.81 -3.78
C GLN A 32 -5.73 5.21 -5.12
N THR A 33 -6.70 5.05 -6.01
CA THR A 33 -6.43 4.61 -7.38
C THR A 33 -6.47 5.82 -8.30
N GLU A 34 -5.35 6.12 -8.95
CA GLU A 34 -5.19 7.24 -9.87
C GLU A 34 -4.82 6.70 -11.26
N GLY A 35 -5.81 6.51 -12.12
CA GLY A 35 -5.64 5.90 -13.43
C GLY A 35 -5.18 4.44 -13.32
N GLU A 36 -3.96 4.16 -13.80
CA GLU A 36 -3.32 2.82 -13.75
C GLU A 36 -2.37 2.67 -12.56
N VAL A 37 -2.51 3.49 -11.51
CA VAL A 37 -1.62 3.46 -10.35
C VAL A 37 -2.44 3.40 -9.06
N LEU A 38 -2.18 2.37 -8.25
CA LEU A 38 -2.68 2.25 -6.89
C LEU A 38 -1.65 2.87 -5.94
N LYS A 39 -2.05 3.94 -5.27
CA LYS A 39 -1.30 4.64 -4.23
C LYS A 39 -1.79 4.18 -2.86
N ALA A 40 -0.92 3.55 -2.09
CA ALA A 40 -1.21 3.15 -0.72
C ALA A 40 -0.38 3.97 0.26
N TYR A 41 -0.97 4.39 1.37
CA TYR A 41 -0.33 5.24 2.37
C TYR A 41 -0.21 4.51 3.69
N ILE A 42 1.02 4.40 4.19
CA ILE A 42 1.36 3.74 5.47
C ILE A 42 2.17 4.71 6.34
N PRO A 43 1.87 4.84 7.63
CA PRO A 43 2.70 5.61 8.54
C PRO A 43 4.08 4.96 8.69
N ARG A 44 5.15 5.75 8.62
CA ARG A 44 6.53 5.26 8.62
C ARG A 44 6.89 4.44 9.86
N GLU A 45 6.24 4.73 10.98
CA GLU A 45 6.36 3.95 12.22
C GLU A 45 5.89 2.50 12.04
N ARG A 46 4.79 2.27 11.30
CA ARG A 46 4.27 0.92 11.00
C ARG A 46 5.08 0.22 9.91
N LEU A 47 5.58 0.97 8.94
CA LEU A 47 6.45 0.42 7.90
C LEU A 47 7.74 -0.16 8.49
N ALA A 48 8.32 0.53 9.48
CA ALA A 48 9.50 0.04 10.20
C ALA A 48 9.23 -1.29 10.95
N ASP A 49 8.00 -1.51 11.40
CA ASP A 49 7.57 -2.77 12.03
C ASP A 49 7.46 -3.90 11.00
N CYS A 50 6.85 -3.64 9.84
CA CYS A 50 6.82 -4.59 8.71
C CYS A 50 8.22 -4.97 8.20
N MET A 51 9.14 -4.00 8.09
CA MET A 51 10.51 -4.25 7.61
C MET A 51 11.35 -5.04 8.63
N GLN A 52 11.05 -4.97 9.93
CA GLN A 52 11.76 -5.74 10.96
C GLN A 52 11.44 -7.24 10.95
N GLN A 53 10.32 -7.67 10.36
CA GLN A 53 9.97 -9.10 10.28
C GLN A 53 10.75 -9.84 9.18
N THR A 54 11.57 -9.14 8.37
CA THR A 54 12.37 -9.72 7.27
C THR A 54 13.86 -9.82 7.61
N ASP A 55 14.23 -9.96 8.89
CA ASP A 55 15.60 -10.30 9.32
C ASP A 55 15.75 -11.80 9.63
#